data_AF-A0A6N6N5U4-F1
#
_entry.id   AF-A0A6N6N5U4-F1
#
_cell.length_a   1.000
_cell.length_b   1.000
_cell.length_c   1.000
_cell.angle_alpha   90.00
_cell.angle_beta   90.00
_cell.angle_gamma   90.00
#
_symmetry.space_group_name_H-M   'P 1'
#
loop_
_entity.id
_entity.type
_entity.pdbx_description
1 polymer ?
#
loop_
_entity_poly.entity_id
_entity_poly.type
_entity_poly.pdbx_seq_one_letter_code
_entity_poly.pdbx_strand_id
1 'polypeptide(L)' 'MAHRVKKQVEQKIYLFKDMCVLLGMSDRSLYCILNRKNWEVIPPPFKLGGKLAWLVKDVDRFLEEKAEAAMKEAGLV' A
#
# COMPACT_ATOMS: atom_id res chain seq x y z
N MET A 1 29.60 -27.16 -8.09
CA MET A 1 29.31 -25.74 -7.81
C MET A 1 27.81 -25.60 -7.52
N ALA A 2 27.41 -25.49 -6.26
CA ALA A 2 26.00 -25.41 -5.88
C ALA A 2 25.47 -23.97 -6.09
N HIS A 3 24.59 -23.75 -7.06
CA HIS A 3 23.84 -22.51 -7.21
C HIS A 3 22.79 -22.43 -6.11
N ARG A 4 23.05 -21.58 -5.10
CA ARG A 4 22.07 -21.29 -4.04
C ARG A 4 21.00 -20.36 -4.63
N VAL A 5 19.91 -20.95 -5.11
CA VAL A 5 18.70 -20.19 -5.48
C VAL A 5 18.21 -19.49 -4.21
N LYS A 6 18.44 -18.17 -4.10
CA LYS A 6 17.82 -17.36 -3.05
C LYS A 6 16.32 -17.35 -3.36
N LYS A 7 15.53 -18.10 -2.59
CA LYS A 7 14.08 -17.99 -2.62
C LYS A 7 13.73 -16.54 -2.30
N GLN A 8 13.29 -15.78 -3.31
CA GLN A 8 12.76 -14.44 -3.12
C GLN A 8 11.54 -14.60 -2.20
N VAL A 9 11.67 -14.16 -0.95
CA VAL A 9 10.53 -14.09 -0.06
C VAL A 9 9.73 -12.89 -0.55
N GLU A 10 8.61 -13.16 -1.23
CA GLU A 10 7.66 -12.12 -1.61
C GLU A 10 7.22 -11.39 -0.35
N GLN A 11 7.41 -10.08 -0.33
CA GLN A 11 6.94 -9.24 0.75
C GLN A 11 5.41 -9.30 0.74
N LYS A 12 4.82 -9.78 1.83
CA LYS A 12 3.35 -9.91 1.96
C LYS A 12 2.71 -8.75 2.70
N ILE A 13 3.52 -7.89 3.30
CA ILE A 13 3.09 -6.84 4.21
C ILE A 13 3.86 -5.55 3.91
N TYR A 14 3.13 -4.46 3.73
CA TYR A 14 3.69 -3.12 3.78
C TYR A 14 3.59 -2.60 5.21
N LEU A 15 4.71 -2.13 5.76
CA LEU A 15 4.73 -1.32 6.97
C LEU A 15 4.53 0.16 6.60
N PHE A 16 4.33 1.00 7.61
CA PHE A 16 4.17 2.44 7.44
C PHE A 16 5.18 3.08 6.48
N LYS A 17 6.46 2.72 6.61
CA LYS A 17 7.52 3.26 5.75
C LYS A 17 7.44 2.78 4.30
N ASP A 18 7.05 1.52 4.11
CA ASP A 18 6.86 0.98 2.77
C ASP A 18 5.71 1.69 2.07
N MET A 19 4.61 2.00 2.78
CA MET A 19 3.50 2.80 2.24
C MET A 19 3.93 4.21 1.86
N CYS A 20 4.77 4.88 2.66
CA CYS A 20 5.33 6.19 2.31
C CYS A 20 6.11 6.12 0.99
N VAL A 21 6.98 5.10 0.84
CA VAL A 21 7.79 4.90 -0.37
C VAL A 21 6.90 4.59 -1.57
N LEU A 22 5.97 3.65 -1.41
CA LEU A 22 5.06 3.20 -2.47
C LEU A 22 4.21 4.35 -3.03
N LEU A 23 3.69 5.20 -2.16
CA LEU A 23 2.81 6.32 -2.55
C LEU A 23 3.58 7.62 -2.84
N GLY A 24 4.91 7.64 -2.66
CA GLY A 24 5.72 8.86 -2.81
C GLY A 24 5.35 9.96 -1.81
N MET A 25 4.90 9.58 -0.60
CA MET A 25 4.40 10.52 0.42
C MET A 25 5.37 10.66 1.59
N SER A 26 5.37 11.84 2.22
CA SER A 26 6.07 12.01 3.50
C SER A 26 5.35 11.28 4.63
N ASP A 27 6.10 10.87 5.66
CA ASP A 27 5.54 10.32 6.91
C ASP A 27 4.43 11.20 7.47
N ARG A 28 4.65 12.52 7.52
CA ARG A 28 3.68 13.46 8.09
C ARG A 28 2.37 13.43 7.32
N SER A 29 2.44 13.38 5.99
CA SER A 29 1.26 13.29 5.14
C SER A 29 0.47 12.02 5.42
N LEU A 30 1.14 10.86 5.48
CA LEU A 30 0.51 9.58 5.77
C LEU A 30 -0.11 9.56 7.18
N TYR A 31 0.59 10.09 8.18
CA TYR A 31 0.07 10.24 9.55
C TYR A 31 -1.19 11.12 9.61
N CYS A 32 -1.21 12.24 8.87
CA CYS A 32 -2.39 13.11 8.84
C CYS A 32 -3.61 12.42 8.23
N ILE A 33 -3.42 11.65 7.16
CA ILE A 33 -4.49 10.85 6.51
C ILE A 33 -5.05 9.82 7.49
N LEU A 34 -4.15 9.06 8.13
CA LEU A 34 -4.51 8.04 9.12
C LEU A 34 -5.28 8.63 10.30
N ASN A 35 -4.81 9.75 10.85
CA ASN A 35 -5.45 10.41 11.99
C ASN A 35 -6.84 10.95 11.64
N ARG A 36 -7.01 11.45 10.41
CA ARG A 36 -8.29 11.93 9.88
C ARG A 36 -9.21 10.80 9.40
N LYS A 37 -8.72 9.56 9.39
CA LYS A 37 -9.45 8.39 8.87
C LYS A 37 -9.92 8.56 7.43
N ASN A 38 -9.13 9.23 6.61
CA ASN A 38 -9.47 9.44 5.21
C ASN A 38 -9.13 8.19 4.37
N TRP A 39 -10.05 7.23 4.38
CA TRP A 39 -9.89 5.93 3.73
C TRP A 39 -10.14 5.95 2.21
N GLU A 40 -10.57 7.09 1.68
CA GLU A 40 -10.66 7.26 0.23
C GLU A 40 -9.28 7.41 -0.42
N VAL A 41 -8.26 7.80 0.35
CA VAL A 41 -6.89 8.03 -0.14
C VAL A 41 -5.99 6.82 0.07
N ILE A 42 -6.16 6.11 1.19
CA ILE A 42 -5.42 4.89 1.52
C ILE A 42 -6.35 3.86 2.17
N PRO A 43 -6.12 2.55 1.99
CA PRO A 43 -6.86 1.54 2.74
C PRO A 43 -6.56 1.62 4.24
N PRO A 44 -7.47 1.21 5.13
CA PRO A 44 -7.24 1.21 6.57
C PRO A 44 -6.15 0.19 6.96
N PRO A 45 -5.19 0.55 7.83
CA PRO A 45 -4.20 -0.40 8.33
C PRO A 45 -4.76 -1.34 9.38
N PHE A 46 -4.04 -2.43 9.64
CA PHE A 46 -4.17 -3.24 10.84
C PHE A 46 -2.93 -3.09 11.74
N LYS A 47 -3.05 -3.51 13.01
CA LYS A 47 -1.92 -3.52 13.95
C LYS A 47 -1.16 -4.84 13.84
N LEU A 48 0.16 -4.76 13.66
CA LEU A 48 1.08 -5.89 13.67
C LEU A 48 2.23 -5.59 14.63
N GLY A 49 2.26 -6.25 15.79
CA GLY A 49 3.29 -6.03 16.80
C GLY A 49 3.43 -4.57 17.24
N GLY A 50 2.31 -3.84 17.33
CA GLY A 50 2.28 -2.41 17.68
C GLY A 50 2.55 -1.44 16.52
N LYS A 51 2.92 -1.94 15.34
CA LYS A 51 3.12 -1.15 14.12
C LYS A 51 1.87 -1.14 13.25
N LEU A 52 1.73 -0.12 12.42
CA LEU A 52 0.73 -0.09 11.35
C LEU A 52 1.24 -0.88 10.15
N ALA A 53 0.37 -1.74 9.62
CA ALA A 53 0.67 -2.65 8.54
C ALA A 53 -0.52 -2.78 7.59
N TRP A 54 -0.21 -3.14 6.35
CA TRP A 54 -1.16 -3.45 5.28
C TRP A 54 -0.76 -4.72 4.59
N LEU A 55 -1.73 -5.51 4.16
CA LEU A 55 -1.46 -6.65 3.28
C LEU A 55 -1.23 -6.11 1.87
N VAL A 56 -0.16 -6.57 1.22
CA VAL A 56 0.20 -6.13 -0.13
C VAL A 56 -0.98 -6.30 -1.09
N LYS A 57 -1.61 -7.48 -1.07
CA LYS A 57 -2.82 -7.78 -1.88
C LYS A 57 -3.97 -6.77 -1.72
N ASP A 58 -4.15 -6.21 -0.53
CA ASP A 58 -5.28 -5.31 -0.27
C ASP A 58 -4.95 -3.89 -0.73
N VAL A 59 -3.66 -3.51 -0.66
CA VAL A 59 -3.16 -2.25 -1.22
C VAL A 59 -3.18 -2.30 -2.74
N ASP A 60 -2.72 -3.40 -3.35
CA ASP A 60 -2.72 -3.56 -4.80
C ASP A 60 -4.14 -3.48 -5.36
N ARG A 61 -5.09 -4.23 -4.77
CA ARG A 61 -6.51 -4.14 -5.15
C ARG A 61 -7.05 -2.71 -5.03
N PHE A 62 -6.73 -2.00 -3.94
CA PHE A 62 -7.17 -0.61 -3.77
C PHE A 62 -6.62 0.30 -4.87
N LEU A 63 -5.35 0.14 -5.25
CA LEU A 63 -4.74 0.94 -6.32
C LEU A 63 -5.35 0.61 -7.68
N GLU A 64 -5.63 -0.66 -7.97
CA GLU A 64 -6.34 -1.09 -9.17
C GLU A 64 -7.74 -0.46 -9.26
N GLU A 65 -8.53 -0.54 -8.19
CA GLU A 65 -9.87 0.08 -8.11
C GLU A 65 -9.80 1.61 -8.36
N LYS A 66 -8.78 2.28 -7.82
CA LYS A 66 -8.56 3.72 -8.05
C LYS A 66 -8.14 4.04 -9.48
N ALA A 67 -7.30 3.22 -10.08
CA ALA A 67 -6.89 3.38 -11.47
C ALA A 67 -8.08 3.17 -12.41
N GLU A 68 -8.90 2.13 -12.18
CA GLU A 68 -10.11 1.88 -12.96
C GLU A 68 -11.12 3.02 -12.86
N ALA A 69 -11.35 3.55 -11.66
CA ALA A 69 -12.24 4.69 -11.47
C ALA A 69 -11.75 5.92 -12.25
N ALA A 70 -10.45 6.22 -12.18
CA ALA A 70 -9.84 7.33 -12.92
C ALA A 70 -9.93 7.13 -14.44
N MET A 71 -9.75 5.90 -14.94
CA MET A 71 -9.89 5.59 -16.37
C MET A 71 -11.32 5.77 -16.87
N LYS A 72 -12.32 5.35 -16.08
CA LYS A 72 -13.75 5.56 -16.39
C LYS A 72 -14.10 7.04 -16.43
N GLU A 73 -13.63 7.82 -15.46
CA GLU A 73 -13.82 9.28 -15.44
C GLU A 73 -13.17 9.97 -16.65
N ALA A 74 -12.04 9.46 -17.12
CA ALA A 74 -11.35 9.95 -18.31
C ALA A 74 -11.97 9.47 -19.64
N GLY A 75 -12.98 8.59 -19.61
CA GLY A 75 -13.61 8.01 -20.81
C GLY A 75 -12.69 7.08 -21.62
N LEU A 76 -11.69 6.49 -20.97
CA LEU A 76 -10.72 5.58 -21.60
C LEU A 76 -11.17 4.11 -21.57
N VAL A 77 -12.28 3.81 -20.87
CA VAL A 77 -12.93 2.50 -20.75
C VAL A 77 -14.43 2.66 -20.70
#